data_AF-A0A933R7K6-F1
#
_entry.id   AF-A0A933R7K6-F1
#
_cell.length_a   1.000
_cell.length_b   1.000
_cell.length_c   1.000
_cell.angle_alpha   90.00
_cell.angle_beta   90.00
_cell.angle_gamma   90.00
#
_symmetry.space_group_name_H-M   'P 1'
#
loop_
_entity.id
_entity.type
_entity.pdbx_description
1 polymer ?
#
loop_
_entity_poly.entity_id
_entity_poly.type
_entity_poly.pdbx_seq_one_letter_code
_entity_poly.pdbx_strand_id
1 'polypeptide(L)'
;EHLLLGLLSDEHGSPGEVLRAAGARFAAARHKVSEVVGADISSSTGESVPFSARARRALERAGRFARQDREPEVSSAHVLLGVLDVEGLACQVLRGLGVDLARLRDAVVGVEPEVVVVRPDEPVVVTVVRPLCPECGADLDDTLSETLVAARRDDGEPTIVSVVYCCGCGTTIGAMRPGPSS
;
A
#
# COMPACT_ATOMS: atom_id res chain seq x y z
N GLU A 1 2.58 -13.79 -13.51
CA GLU A 1 2.29 -13.34 -14.89
C GLU A 1 0.85 -13.60 -15.28
N HIS A 2 0.32 -14.83 -15.16
CA HIS A 2 -1.09 -15.10 -15.48
C HIS A 2 -2.08 -14.27 -14.65
N LEU A 3 -1.81 -14.04 -13.36
CA LEU A 3 -2.62 -13.11 -12.53
C LEU A 3 -2.65 -11.68 -13.11
N LEU A 4 -1.51 -11.18 -13.60
CA LEU A 4 -1.43 -9.85 -14.23
C LEU A 4 -2.24 -9.83 -15.54
N LEU A 5 -2.11 -10.87 -16.37
CA LEU A 5 -2.89 -10.98 -17.60
C LEU A 5 -4.39 -11.05 -17.29
N GLY A 6 -4.81 -11.79 -16.26
CA GLY A 6 -6.19 -11.83 -15.79
C GLY A 6 -6.71 -10.46 -15.37
N LEU A 7 -5.95 -9.69 -14.59
CA LEU A 7 -6.30 -8.32 -14.19
C LEU A 7 -6.40 -7.37 -15.40
N LEU A 8 -5.53 -7.52 -16.40
CA LEU A 8 -5.58 -6.75 -17.65
C LEU A 8 -6.72 -7.16 -18.59
N SER A 9 -7.25 -8.38 -18.42
CA SER A 9 -8.39 -8.89 -19.20
C SER A 9 -9.70 -8.27 -18.74
N ASP A 10 -9.75 -7.79 -17.50
CA ASP A 10 -10.92 -7.14 -16.95
C ASP A 10 -11.03 -5.70 -17.49
N GLU A 11 -12.03 -5.51 -18.35
CA GLU A 11 -12.29 -4.27 -19.08
C GLU A 11 -12.92 -3.20 -18.17
N HIS A 12 -13.66 -3.65 -17.15
CA HIS A 12 -14.47 -2.79 -16.28
C HIS A 12 -13.96 -2.74 -14.83
N GLY A 13 -12.96 -3.56 -14.50
CA GLY A 13 -12.32 -3.54 -13.19
C GLY A 13 -11.39 -2.33 -13.02
N SER A 14 -11.52 -1.65 -11.87
CA SER A 14 -10.62 -0.58 -11.43
C SER A 14 -9.11 -0.89 -11.62
N PRO A 15 -8.60 -2.10 -11.28
CA PRO A 15 -7.18 -2.42 -11.50
C PRO A 15 -6.79 -2.46 -12.98
N GLY A 16 -7.69 -2.91 -13.84
CA GLY A 16 -7.48 -2.94 -15.29
C GLY A 16 -7.37 -1.52 -15.85
N GLU A 17 -8.20 -0.61 -15.38
CA GLU A 17 -8.16 0.80 -15.76
C GLU A 17 -6.85 1.47 -15.31
N VAL A 18 -6.45 1.27 -14.05
CA VAL A 18 -5.21 1.83 -13.50
C VAL A 18 -3.97 1.29 -14.25
N LEU A 19 -3.94 0.00 -14.55
CA LEU A 19 -2.87 -0.60 -15.36
C LEU A 19 -2.82 -0.01 -16.78
N ARG A 20 -3.98 0.19 -17.42
CA ARG A 20 -4.08 0.79 -18.76
C ARG A 20 -3.65 2.26 -18.75
N ALA A 21 -4.05 3.02 -17.74
CA ALA A 21 -3.63 4.40 -17.53
C ALA A 21 -2.11 4.51 -17.32
N ALA A 22 -1.51 3.53 -16.65
CA ALA A 22 -0.06 3.43 -16.48
C ALA A 22 0.69 2.94 -17.74
N GLY A 23 -0.02 2.64 -18.84
CA GLY A 23 0.58 2.22 -20.12
C GLY A 23 0.65 0.70 -20.34
N ALA A 24 0.19 -0.12 -19.39
CA ALA A 24 0.13 -1.56 -19.56
C ALA A 24 -1.15 -1.99 -20.29
N ARG A 25 -1.02 -2.38 -21.57
CA ARG A 25 -2.13 -2.97 -22.35
C ARG A 25 -2.03 -4.49 -22.38
N PHE A 26 -3.17 -5.18 -22.37
CA PHE A 26 -3.24 -6.65 -22.40
C PHE A 26 -2.40 -7.27 -23.52
N ALA A 27 -2.55 -6.79 -24.76
CA ALA A 27 -1.81 -7.31 -25.91
C ALA A 27 -0.28 -7.17 -25.76
N ALA A 28 0.18 -6.01 -25.29
CA ALA A 28 1.61 -5.75 -25.07
C ALA A 28 2.17 -6.59 -23.91
N ALA A 29 1.42 -6.72 -22.82
CA ALA A 29 1.80 -7.56 -21.68
C ALA A 29 1.87 -9.04 -22.07
N ARG A 30 0.90 -9.55 -22.84
CA ARG A 30 0.89 -10.92 -23.33
C ARG A 30 2.10 -11.21 -24.22
N HIS A 31 2.40 -10.32 -25.17
CA HIS A 31 3.59 -10.45 -26.01
C HIS A 31 4.87 -10.50 -25.17
N LYS A 32 5.01 -9.59 -24.20
CA LYS A 32 6.16 -9.55 -23.30
C LYS A 32 6.31 -10.82 -22.45
N VAL A 33 5.19 -11.38 -21.98
CA VAL A 33 5.19 -12.66 -21.25
C VAL A 33 5.69 -13.79 -22.15
N SER A 34 5.22 -13.88 -23.40
CA SER A 34 5.69 -14.91 -24.32
C SER A 34 7.18 -14.78 -24.66
N GLU A 35 7.73 -13.57 -24.72
CA GLU A 35 9.16 -13.36 -24.92
C GLU A 35 10.00 -13.89 -23.76
N VAL A 36 9.53 -13.73 -22.52
CA VAL A 36 10.30 -14.09 -21.33
C VAL A 36 10.14 -15.57 -20.94
N VAL A 37 8.96 -16.15 -21.18
CA VAL A 37 8.66 -17.55 -20.83
C VAL A 37 9.08 -18.52 -21.96
N GLY A 38 9.24 -18.03 -23.19
CA GLY A 38 9.43 -18.87 -24.37
C GLY A 38 8.11 -19.51 -24.83
N ALA A 39 8.08 -19.99 -26.08
CA ALA A 39 6.87 -20.56 -26.71
C ALA A 39 6.46 -21.94 -26.18
N ASP A 40 7.21 -22.52 -25.24
CA ASP A 40 7.01 -23.89 -24.77
C ASP A 40 6.20 -23.93 -23.47
N ILE A 41 4.88 -23.72 -23.60
CA ILE A 41 3.95 -24.34 -22.66
C ILE A 41 2.96 -25.14 -23.50
N SER A 42 3.31 -26.41 -23.69
CA SER A 42 2.40 -27.46 -24.14
C SER A 42 1.10 -27.34 -23.34
N SER A 43 0.01 -27.11 -24.07
CA SER A 43 -1.34 -27.02 -23.53
C SER A 43 -1.74 -28.34 -22.87
N SER A 44 -1.53 -28.47 -21.56
CA SER A 44 -2.24 -29.45 -20.75
C SER A 44 -3.68 -28.96 -20.59
N THR A 45 -4.51 -29.35 -21.56
CA THR A 45 -5.95 -29.14 -21.56
C THR A 45 -6.59 -29.95 -20.42
N GLY A 46 -7.13 -29.26 -19.42
CA GLY A 46 -8.29 -29.76 -18.66
C GLY A 46 -8.12 -30.06 -17.17
N GLU A 47 -6.91 -30.05 -16.60
CA GLU A 47 -6.73 -30.17 -15.15
C GLU A 47 -6.53 -28.80 -14.50
N SER A 48 -7.09 -28.64 -13.29
CA SER A 48 -6.90 -27.43 -12.47
C SER A 48 -5.41 -27.24 -12.19
N VAL A 49 -4.79 -26.30 -12.91
CA VAL A 49 -3.37 -25.99 -12.75
C VAL A 49 -3.18 -25.36 -11.36
N PRO A 50 -2.38 -25.96 -10.47
CA PRO A 50 -2.19 -25.40 -9.14
C PRO A 50 -1.46 -24.06 -9.22
N PHE A 51 -1.79 -23.15 -8.31
CA PHE A 51 -1.04 -21.90 -8.18
C PHE A 51 0.43 -22.18 -7.90
N SER A 52 1.31 -21.49 -8.63
CA SER A 52 2.73 -21.44 -8.26
C SER A 52 2.89 -20.90 -6.84
N ALA A 53 3.96 -21.32 -6.15
CA ALA A 53 4.27 -20.83 -4.80
C ALA A 53 4.27 -19.29 -4.73
N ARG A 54 4.69 -18.67 -5.84
CA ARG A 54 4.70 -17.24 -6.04
C ARG A 54 3.30 -16.62 -6.15
N ALA A 55 2.43 -17.21 -6.97
CA ALA A 55 1.04 -16.75 -7.09
C ALA A 55 0.31 -16.88 -5.75
N ARG A 56 0.55 -17.97 -5.02
CA ARG A 56 0.01 -18.16 -3.66
C ARG A 56 0.46 -17.05 -2.70
N ARG A 57 1.75 -16.73 -2.67
CA ARG A 57 2.28 -15.61 -1.87
C ARG A 57 1.64 -14.27 -2.25
N ALA A 58 1.46 -13.99 -3.54
CA ALA A 58 0.80 -12.76 -3.97
C ALA A 58 -0.65 -12.67 -3.45
N LEU A 59 -1.40 -13.78 -3.47
CA LEU A 59 -2.76 -13.84 -2.92
C LEU A 59 -2.77 -13.73 -1.39
N GLU A 60 -1.80 -14.32 -0.69
CA GLU A 60 -1.65 -14.14 0.76
C GLU A 60 -1.37 -12.67 1.12
N ARG A 61 -0.56 -11.97 0.30
CA ARG A 61 -0.30 -10.54 0.46
C ARG A 61 -1.54 -9.70 0.16
N ALA A 62 -2.30 -10.03 -0.87
CA ALA A 62 -3.60 -9.41 -1.15
C ALA A 62 -4.55 -9.48 0.05
N GLY A 63 -4.62 -10.65 0.70
CA GLY A 63 -5.41 -10.81 1.94
C GLY A 63 -4.89 -9.98 3.12
N ARG A 64 -3.60 -9.63 3.17
CA ARG A 64 -3.07 -8.69 4.18
C ARG A 64 -3.48 -7.26 3.88
N PHE A 65 -3.42 -6.83 2.62
CA PHE A 65 -3.84 -5.48 2.21
C PHE A 65 -5.33 -5.24 2.53
N ALA A 66 -6.21 -6.19 2.16
CA ALA A 66 -7.63 -6.08 2.51
C ALA A 66 -7.87 -5.88 4.01
N ARG A 67 -7.13 -6.60 4.87
CA ARG A 67 -7.21 -6.42 6.33
C ARG A 67 -6.66 -5.09 6.81
N GLN A 68 -5.61 -4.56 6.18
CA GLN A 68 -5.04 -3.25 6.50
C GLN A 68 -6.01 -2.13 6.13
N ASP A 69 -6.69 -2.27 4.99
CA ASP A 69 -7.68 -1.33 4.47
C ASP A 69 -9.06 -1.50 5.15
N ARG A 70 -9.19 -2.46 6.08
CA ARG A 70 -10.41 -2.82 6.81
C ARG A 70 -11.58 -3.24 5.91
N GLU A 71 -11.26 -3.75 4.73
CA GLU A 71 -12.21 -4.33 3.79
C GLU A 71 -12.47 -5.81 4.14
N PRO A 72 -13.74 -6.26 4.25
CA PRO A 72 -14.07 -7.63 4.62
C PRO A 72 -13.72 -8.65 3.53
N GLU A 73 -13.61 -8.21 2.28
CA GLU A 73 -13.38 -9.06 1.11
C GLU A 73 -12.14 -8.64 0.31
N VAL A 74 -11.46 -9.62 -0.28
CA VAL A 74 -10.30 -9.38 -1.14
C VAL A 74 -10.77 -8.96 -2.53
N SER A 75 -10.77 -7.65 -2.79
CA SER A 75 -10.98 -7.08 -4.13
C SER A 75 -9.82 -7.36 -5.11
N SER A 76 -10.07 -7.14 -6.41
CA SER A 76 -9.06 -7.24 -7.47
C SER A 76 -7.94 -6.20 -7.34
N ALA A 77 -8.19 -5.06 -6.68
CA ALA A 77 -7.17 -4.07 -6.35
C ALA A 77 -6.14 -4.63 -5.34
N HIS A 78 -6.61 -5.32 -4.30
CA HIS A 78 -5.72 -6.01 -3.37
C HIS A 78 -4.90 -7.10 -4.07
N VAL A 79 -5.49 -7.80 -5.05
CA VAL A 79 -4.75 -8.79 -5.86
C VAL A 79 -3.64 -8.12 -6.66
N LEU A 80 -3.91 -6.95 -7.28
CA LEU A 80 -2.88 -6.19 -7.98
C LEU A 80 -1.77 -5.74 -7.01
N LEU A 81 -2.09 -5.20 -5.84
CA LEU A 81 -1.10 -4.83 -4.82
C LEU A 81 -0.26 -6.03 -4.38
N GLY A 82 -0.90 -7.18 -4.16
CA GLY A 82 -0.21 -8.44 -3.83
C GLY A 82 0.74 -8.90 -4.95
N VAL A 83 0.33 -8.78 -6.22
CA VAL A 83 1.18 -9.08 -7.37
C VAL A 83 2.37 -8.13 -7.46
N LEU A 84 2.17 -6.85 -7.18
CA LEU A 84 3.23 -5.84 -7.20
C LEU A 84 4.21 -5.99 -6.04
N ASP A 85 3.75 -6.39 -4.86
CA ASP A 85 4.57 -6.54 -3.66
C ASP A 85 5.54 -7.73 -3.76
N VAL A 86 5.15 -8.81 -4.44
CA VAL A 86 6.06 -9.93 -4.68
C VAL A 86 6.88 -9.66 -5.96
N GLU A 87 8.21 -9.60 -5.86
CA GLU A 87 9.12 -9.34 -7.00
C GLU A 87 9.27 -10.48 -8.00
N GLY A 88 8.84 -10.35 -9.26
CA GLY A 88 9.05 -11.41 -10.27
C GLY A 88 8.45 -11.08 -11.63
N LEU A 89 8.07 -12.11 -12.40
CA LEU A 89 7.80 -11.96 -13.83
C LEU A 89 6.73 -10.90 -14.17
N ALA A 90 5.67 -10.77 -13.37
CA ALA A 90 4.68 -9.70 -13.55
C ALA A 90 5.31 -8.30 -13.44
N CYS A 91 6.10 -8.06 -12.40
CA CYS A 91 6.83 -6.81 -12.19
C CYS A 91 7.87 -6.58 -13.29
N GLN A 92 8.55 -7.63 -13.76
CA GLN A 92 9.50 -7.54 -14.87
C GLN A 92 8.82 -7.17 -16.18
N VAL A 93 7.65 -7.75 -16.47
CA VAL A 93 6.83 -7.40 -17.64
C VAL A 93 6.39 -5.94 -17.56
N LEU A 94 5.85 -5.50 -16.42
CA LEU A 94 5.43 -4.11 -16.22
C LEU A 94 6.58 -3.12 -16.40
N ARG A 95 7.75 -3.38 -15.78
CA ARG A 95 8.97 -2.57 -16.00
C ARG A 95 9.40 -2.58 -17.46
N GLY A 96 9.31 -3.73 -18.13
CA GLY A 96 9.62 -3.89 -19.55
C GLY A 96 8.65 -3.15 -20.48
N LEU A 97 7.48 -2.75 -19.99
CA LEU A 97 6.52 -1.87 -20.69
C LEU A 97 6.71 -0.39 -20.32
N GLY A 98 7.72 -0.05 -19.50
CA GLY A 98 7.98 1.30 -19.04
C GLY A 98 7.10 1.76 -17.86
N VAL A 99 6.42 0.83 -17.19
CA VAL A 99 5.55 1.15 -16.06
C VAL A 99 6.39 1.38 -14.80
N ASP A 100 6.17 2.53 -14.15
CA ASP A 100 6.70 2.80 -12.81
C ASP A 100 5.83 2.09 -11.76
N LEU A 101 6.43 1.08 -11.10
CA LEU A 101 5.72 0.27 -10.11
C LEU A 101 5.40 1.05 -8.83
N ALA A 102 6.15 2.09 -8.48
CA ALA A 102 5.86 2.90 -7.30
C ALA A 102 4.60 3.73 -7.56
N ARG A 103 4.59 4.49 -8.67
CA ARG A 103 3.41 5.26 -9.09
C ARG A 103 2.18 4.39 -9.33
N LEU A 104 2.38 3.19 -9.89
CA LEU A 104 1.28 2.26 -10.08
C LEU A 104 0.68 1.81 -8.74
N ARG A 105 1.50 1.57 -7.71
CA ARG A 105 0.98 1.24 -6.37
C ARG A 105 0.18 2.40 -5.79
N ASP A 106 0.73 3.62 -5.85
CA ASP A 106 0.07 4.83 -5.34
C ASP A 106 -1.30 5.04 -6.01
N ALA A 107 -1.37 4.89 -7.33
CA ALA A 107 -2.62 4.99 -8.08
C ALA A 107 -3.66 3.92 -7.67
N VAL A 108 -3.23 2.71 -7.30
CA VAL A 108 -4.13 1.64 -6.86
C VAL A 108 -4.69 1.89 -5.46
N VAL A 109 -3.90 2.48 -4.56
CA VAL A 109 -4.37 2.85 -3.21
C VAL A 109 -5.12 4.19 -3.19
N GLY A 110 -5.33 4.82 -4.36
CA GLY A 110 -6.02 6.11 -4.46
C GLY A 110 -5.19 7.28 -3.91
N VAL A 111 -3.87 7.10 -3.77
CA VAL A 111 -2.94 8.20 -3.53
C VAL A 111 -2.70 8.86 -4.89
N GLU A 112 -3.66 9.66 -5.33
CA GLU A 112 -3.42 10.60 -6.42
C GLU A 112 -2.26 11.50 -5.97
N PRO A 113 -1.17 11.64 -6.75
CA PRO A 113 -0.22 12.69 -6.46
C PRO A 113 -0.99 14.02 -6.55
N GLU A 114 -1.04 14.78 -5.46
CA GLU A 114 -1.54 16.15 -5.49
C GLU A 114 -0.75 16.90 -6.57
N VAL A 115 -1.36 17.11 -7.74
CA VAL A 115 -0.80 18.00 -8.74
C VAL A 115 -1.05 19.41 -8.24
N VAL A 116 -0.14 19.89 -7.38
CA VAL A 116 -0.12 21.29 -6.97
C VAL A 116 0.34 22.10 -8.17
N VAL A 117 -0.61 22.63 -8.93
CA VAL A 117 -0.33 23.65 -9.94
C VAL A 117 0.03 24.93 -9.19
N VAL A 118 1.32 25.14 -8.93
CA VAL A 118 1.79 26.40 -8.33
C VAL A 118 1.61 27.50 -9.37
N ARG A 119 0.58 28.33 -9.19
CA ARG A 119 0.44 29.59 -9.91
C ARG A 119 1.23 30.66 -9.16
N PRO A 120 2.13 31.41 -9.82
CA PRO A 120 3.00 32.38 -9.14
C PRO A 120 2.23 33.52 -8.45
N ASP A 121 0.96 33.75 -8.78
CA ASP A 121 0.12 34.84 -8.25
C ASP A 121 -1.02 34.37 -7.34
N GLU A 122 -1.13 33.08 -7.01
CA GLU A 122 -2.22 32.56 -6.17
C GLU A 122 -1.68 32.21 -4.78
N PRO A 123 -2.32 32.67 -3.68
CA PRO A 123 -1.86 32.35 -2.34
C PRO A 123 -1.88 30.83 -2.14
N VAL A 124 -0.72 30.27 -1.81
CA VAL A 124 -0.58 28.85 -1.49
C VAL A 124 -1.41 28.55 -0.25
N VAL A 125 -2.54 27.86 -0.44
CA VAL A 125 -3.34 27.33 0.66
C VAL A 125 -2.63 26.09 1.19
N VAL A 126 -1.92 26.24 2.30
CA VAL A 126 -1.35 25.10 3.01
C VAL A 126 -2.48 24.38 3.73
N THR A 127 -2.88 23.21 3.23
CA THR A 127 -3.77 22.28 3.93
C THR A 127 -3.00 21.71 5.12
N VAL A 128 -3.31 22.19 6.32
CA VAL A 128 -2.83 21.59 7.56
C VAL A 128 -3.58 20.27 7.72
N VAL A 129 -2.90 19.15 7.48
CA VAL A 129 -3.45 17.82 7.77
C VAL A 129 -3.59 17.71 9.29
N ARG A 130 -4.83 17.69 9.77
CA ARG A 130 -5.14 17.50 11.20
C ARG A 130 -5.04 16.01 11.54
N PRO A 131 -4.10 15.59 12.40
CA PRO A 131 -3.90 14.19 12.69
C PRO A 131 -5.08 13.65 13.52
N LEU A 132 -5.60 12.48 13.13
CA LEU A 132 -6.67 11.80 13.87
C LEU A 132 -6.10 10.71 14.78
N CYS A 133 -6.78 10.46 15.90
CA CYS A 133 -6.47 9.33 16.77
C CYS A 133 -6.68 8.02 15.99
N PRO A 134 -5.68 7.11 15.94
CA PRO A 134 -5.77 5.89 15.15
C PRO A 134 -6.84 4.90 15.67
N GLU A 135 -7.28 5.08 16.92
CA GLU A 135 -8.22 4.17 17.59
C GLU A 135 -9.66 4.70 17.59
N CYS A 136 -9.89 5.94 18.05
CA CYS A 136 -11.24 6.52 18.10
C CYS A 136 -11.57 7.50 16.98
N GLY A 137 -10.59 7.92 16.18
CA GLY A 137 -10.78 8.90 15.10
C GLY A 137 -10.98 10.35 15.56
N ALA A 138 -10.86 10.64 16.86
CA ALA A 138 -10.94 12.01 17.36
C ALA A 138 -9.77 12.87 16.86
N ASP A 139 -10.02 14.16 16.71
CA ASP A 139 -9.00 15.13 16.32
C ASP A 139 -7.92 15.24 17.42
N LEU A 140 -6.66 14.97 17.07
CA LEU A 140 -5.57 15.03 18.05
C LEU A 140 -5.19 16.47 18.39
N ASP A 141 -5.53 17.48 17.58
CA ASP A 141 -5.33 18.87 17.99
C ASP A 141 -6.11 19.20 19.27
N ASP A 142 -7.28 18.56 19.44
CA ASP A 142 -8.19 18.80 20.55
C ASP A 142 -8.03 17.78 21.69
N THR A 143 -7.49 16.58 21.40
CA THR A 143 -7.49 15.45 22.34
C THR A 143 -6.10 14.94 22.75
N LEU A 144 -5.02 15.47 22.19
CA LEU A 144 -3.67 15.05 22.56
C LEU A 144 -3.30 15.57 23.94
N SER A 145 -2.95 14.68 24.85
CA SER A 145 -2.50 15.01 26.20
C SER A 145 -1.18 14.33 26.51
N GLU A 146 -0.39 14.97 27.37
CA GLU A 146 0.92 14.49 27.82
C GLU A 146 0.84 14.16 29.31
N THR A 147 1.47 13.07 29.72
CA THR A 147 1.69 12.75 31.13
C THR A 147 3.09 12.19 31.36
N LEU A 148 3.62 12.37 32.57
CA LEU A 148 4.91 11.83 32.97
C LEU A 148 4.70 10.53 33.75
N VAL A 149 5.31 9.46 33.28
CA VAL A 149 5.24 8.14 33.89
C VAL A 149 6.63 7.73 34.38
N ALA A 150 6.71 7.30 35.64
CA ALA A 150 7.91 6.65 36.15
C ALA A 150 8.01 5.24 35.54
N ALA A 151 9.04 5.02 34.73
CA ALA A 151 9.40 3.74 34.16
C ALA A 151 10.69 3.21 34.81
N ARG A 152 10.99 1.94 34.59
CA ARG A 152 12.24 1.32 35.01
C ARG A 152 12.98 0.87 33.75
N ARG A 153 14.25 1.24 33.64
CA ARG A 153 15.12 0.84 32.52
C ARG A 153 15.51 -0.64 32.66
N ASP A 154 16.09 -1.20 31.61
CA ASP A 154 16.58 -2.59 31.60
C ASP A 154 17.69 -2.85 32.65
N ASP A 155 18.44 -1.81 32.99
CA ASP A 155 19.46 -1.82 34.06
C ASP A 155 18.85 -1.69 35.48
N GLY A 156 17.53 -1.54 35.59
CA GLY A 156 16.82 -1.40 36.86
C GLY A 156 16.72 0.04 37.38
N GLU A 157 17.39 1.01 36.75
CA GLU A 157 17.36 2.40 37.18
C GLU A 157 16.01 3.06 36.89
N PRO A 158 15.44 3.84 37.83
CA PRO A 158 14.21 4.59 37.59
C PRO A 158 14.45 5.70 36.56
N THR A 159 13.51 5.87 35.64
CA THR A 159 13.54 6.93 34.63
C THR A 159 12.15 7.50 34.43
N ILE A 160 12.06 8.79 34.11
CA ILE A 160 10.78 9.43 33.77
C ILE A 160 10.63 9.41 32.25
N VAL A 161 9.44 9.02 31.79
CA VAL A 161 9.08 9.00 30.38
C VAL A 161 7.84 9.88 30.20
N SER A 162 7.89 10.79 29.23
CA SER A 162 6.72 11.49 28.75
C SER A 162 5.93 10.55 27.85
N VAL A 163 4.65 10.38 28.16
CA VAL A 163 3.70 9.58 27.40
C VAL A 163 2.66 10.52 26.83
N VAL A 164 2.57 10.55 25.51
CA VAL A 164 1.58 11.32 24.78
C VAL A 164 0.45 10.37 24.37
N TYR A 165 -0.79 10.73 24.70
CA TYR A 165 -1.97 9.88 24.53
C TYR A 165 -3.19 10.70 24.14
N CYS A 166 -4.19 10.04 23.53
CA CYS A 166 -5.50 10.64 23.31
C CYS A 166 -6.32 10.60 24.59
N CYS A 167 -6.73 11.76 25.12
CA CYS A 167 -7.53 11.83 26.33
C CYS A 167 -8.98 11.35 26.14
N GLY A 168 -9.45 11.23 24.89
CA GLY A 168 -10.79 10.74 24.56
C GLY A 168 -10.95 9.23 24.71
N CYS A 169 -9.93 8.44 24.35
CA CYS A 169 -10.00 6.96 24.38
C CYS A 169 -8.85 6.28 25.13
N GLY A 170 -7.81 7.03 25.53
CA GLY A 170 -6.65 6.50 26.27
C GLY A 170 -5.53 5.92 25.40
N THR A 171 -5.64 5.97 24.07
CA THR A 171 -4.63 5.42 23.15
C THR A 171 -3.31 6.17 23.26
N THR A 172 -2.23 5.45 23.52
CA THR A 172 -0.87 6.00 23.50
C THR A 172 -0.42 6.27 22.08
N ILE A 173 -0.10 7.54 21.78
CA ILE A 173 0.40 7.99 20.48
C ILE A 173 1.93 7.91 20.43
N GLY A 174 2.60 8.18 21.55
CA GLY A 174 4.04 8.12 21.63
C GLY A 174 4.56 8.15 23.07
N ALA A 175 5.80 7.73 23.24
CA ALA A 175 6.52 7.85 24.50
C ALA A 175 7.95 8.33 24.21
N MET A 176 8.40 9.35 24.94
CA MET A 176 9.70 9.98 24.74
C MET A 176 10.34 10.33 26.09
N ARG A 177 11.67 10.44 26.11
CA ARG A 177 12.35 10.96 27.31
C ARG A 177 12.10 12.47 27.36
N PRO A 178 11.69 13.04 28.51
CA PRO A 178 11.51 14.47 28.63
C PRO A 178 12.83 15.17 28.29
N GLY A 179 12.75 16.21 27.45
CA GLY A 179 13.90 17.04 27.12
C GLY A 179 14.41 17.79 28.36
N PRO A 180 15.64 18.35 28.32
CA PRO A 180 16.09 19.23 29.40
C PRO A 180 15.13 20.42 29.50
N SER A 181 14.58 20.66 30.70
CA SER A 181 13.78 21.85 30.98
C SER A 181 14.64 23.09 30.69
N SER A 182 14.21 23.89 29.71
CA SER A 182 14.82 25.19 29.38
C SER A 182 14.39 26.27 30.37
#